data_AF-A0A942NR80-F1
#
_entry.id   AF-A0A942NR80-F1
#
_cell.length_a   1.000
_cell.length_b   1.000
_cell.length_c   1.000
_cell.angle_alpha   90.00
_cell.angle_beta   90.00
_cell.angle_gamma   90.00
#
_symmetry.space_group_name_H-M   'P 1'
#
loop_
_entity.id
_entity.type
_entity.pdbx_description
1 polymer ?
#
loop_
_entity_poly.entity_id
_entity_poly.type
_entity_poly.pdbx_seq_one_letter_code
_entity_poly.pdbx_strand_id
1 'polypeptide(L)'
;MLKQTLNRSRLALAVTVALTGAGTANAADCVMPQPRPPQAQESVSADGKTTTVITPENTIFAAQDPFAEPPGSNHLPTVYKNVCDGNGVEVVNTLPSTPEHPYNLHPDPIITPIDKTSPTDDLMMVIKQISKTDRKFYEDRYGDDHDHDHDRHKSKLSLQAAVKLGIDILEGNPVPNRNYSGIPLLHYTGPNKVKRVQPIFDNAGNKIGGMVEVHQIWFDNHIEGDTNMIDPSDVQDVPWTIHYKVDTLNRGHEDFAPMVMYFDDPALSPPGMPPMPNVLMDQTFFPMEDGTRTEYMMKMAPGKYYNLSYHWGWRQHPPRVQVIENALKRVGPKTLVEWETSVFGEHPTASEANKLAAIAKIGDLAPAKRMWNTLREIKARGNANKKQLAELNRAFDQWQTRTKLPDGVKPDPNSDWTLFFVNNTIYGEMKGILDESQATYPDWKTRGKTVKIKMLNGDYFDHAYFNVDFGGRRGWENTFQSTEAIGGAGQWFTFGRAHWWVNAGMPTDSRPGLIMTP
;
A
#
# COMPACT_ATOMS: atom_id res chain seq x y z
N MET A 1 -70.63 8.99 -67.00
CA MET A 1 -70.58 10.47 -67.10
C MET A 1 -69.96 10.96 -65.79
N LEU A 2 -68.81 11.58 -65.61
CA LEU A 2 -67.71 12.21 -66.38
C LEU A 2 -66.41 11.81 -65.64
N LYS A 3 -65.32 11.32 -66.27
CA LYS A 3 -64.13 12.09 -66.76
C LYS A 3 -63.66 13.18 -65.78
N GLN A 4 -62.51 13.04 -65.10
CA GLN A 4 -61.13 13.49 -65.45
C GLN A 4 -60.52 13.96 -64.10
N THR A 5 -59.24 13.98 -63.73
CA THR A 5 -57.94 13.83 -64.40
C THR A 5 -56.89 13.69 -63.29
N LEU A 6 -55.83 12.93 -63.55
CA LEU A 6 -54.55 13.02 -62.84
C LEU A 6 -54.02 14.46 -62.88
N ASN A 7 -53.43 14.92 -61.78
CA ASN A 7 -52.30 15.83 -61.85
C ASN A 7 -51.22 15.41 -60.84
N ARG A 8 -50.07 15.04 -61.42
CA ARG A 8 -48.80 14.84 -60.73
C ARG A 8 -48.20 16.22 -60.46
N SER A 9 -47.97 16.54 -59.18
CA SER A 9 -47.07 17.62 -58.82
C SER A 9 -45.99 17.06 -57.89
N ARG A 10 -44.78 17.04 -58.42
CA ARG A 10 -43.53 16.75 -57.72
C ARG A 10 -43.34 17.79 -56.63
N LEU A 11 -43.25 17.36 -55.38
CA LEU A 11 -42.56 18.12 -54.34
C LEU A 11 -41.61 17.14 -53.64
N ALA A 12 -40.35 17.18 -54.07
CA ALA A 12 -39.26 16.54 -53.37
C ALA A 12 -39.00 17.35 -52.10
N LEU A 13 -39.54 16.89 -50.96
CA LEU A 13 -39.10 17.36 -49.66
C LEU A 13 -37.81 16.60 -49.33
N ALA A 14 -36.66 17.24 -49.55
CA ALA A 14 -35.41 16.81 -48.96
C ALA A 14 -35.55 17.00 -47.44
N VAL A 15 -35.81 15.92 -46.72
CA VAL A 15 -35.68 15.89 -45.27
C VAL A 15 -34.18 15.81 -44.98
N THR A 16 -33.55 16.97 -44.85
CA THR A 16 -32.25 17.08 -44.20
C THR A 16 -32.47 16.77 -42.73
N VAL A 17 -32.32 15.50 -42.35
CA VAL A 17 -32.12 15.12 -40.95
C VAL A 17 -30.75 15.65 -40.54
N ALA A 18 -30.72 16.89 -40.09
CA ALA A 18 -29.65 17.36 -39.24
C ALA A 18 -29.76 16.60 -37.91
N LEU A 19 -29.06 15.48 -37.81
CA LEU A 19 -28.70 14.84 -36.55
C LEU A 19 -27.72 15.77 -35.83
N THR A 20 -28.22 16.91 -35.34
CA THR A 20 -27.63 17.56 -34.18
C THR A 20 -27.96 16.67 -33.00
N GLY A 21 -27.08 15.69 -32.75
CA GLY A 21 -27.04 14.98 -31.48
C GLY A 21 -26.65 15.99 -30.40
N ALA A 22 -27.62 16.77 -29.95
CA ALA A 22 -27.60 17.28 -28.59
C ALA A 22 -27.66 16.03 -27.71
N GLY A 23 -26.49 15.55 -27.30
CA GLY A 23 -26.40 14.59 -26.21
C GLY A 23 -27.11 15.26 -25.03
N THR A 24 -28.36 14.87 -24.78
CA THR A 24 -28.94 15.02 -23.46
C THR A 24 -27.98 14.29 -22.55
N ALA A 25 -27.16 15.03 -21.81
CA ALA A 25 -26.46 14.50 -20.66
C ALA A 25 -27.57 13.99 -19.74
N ASN A 26 -27.91 12.70 -19.87
CA ASN A 26 -28.58 12.00 -18.80
C ASN A 26 -27.61 12.16 -17.64
N ALA A 27 -27.98 12.96 -16.65
CA ALA A 27 -27.23 13.05 -15.41
C ALA A 27 -27.05 11.60 -14.95
N ALA A 28 -25.81 11.12 -14.93
CA ALA A 28 -25.53 9.74 -14.58
C ALA A 28 -26.08 9.48 -13.17
N ASP A 29 -26.68 8.31 -12.97
CA ASP A 29 -27.23 7.93 -11.68
C ASP A 29 -26.09 7.43 -10.75
N CYS A 30 -25.20 8.34 -10.35
CA CYS A 30 -24.03 8.07 -9.54
C CYS A 30 -23.82 9.12 -8.42
N VAL A 31 -22.91 8.84 -7.48
CA VAL A 31 -22.59 9.72 -6.36
C VAL A 31 -21.60 10.81 -6.80
N MET A 32 -22.07 12.05 -6.88
CA MET A 32 -21.20 13.17 -7.26
C MET A 32 -20.04 13.36 -6.27
N PRO A 33 -18.85 13.76 -6.74
CA PRO A 33 -17.73 14.07 -5.87
C PRO A 33 -18.08 15.13 -4.82
N GLN A 34 -17.62 14.93 -3.58
CA GLN A 34 -17.78 15.93 -2.53
C GLN A 34 -16.95 17.19 -2.82
N PRO A 35 -17.41 18.38 -2.41
CA PRO A 35 -16.68 19.63 -2.60
C PRO A 35 -15.22 19.52 -2.17
N ARG A 36 -14.33 20.10 -2.98
CA ARG A 36 -12.91 20.15 -2.68
C ARG A 36 -12.68 21.15 -1.54
N PRO A 37 -11.92 20.78 -0.49
CA PRO A 37 -11.64 21.70 0.58
C PRO A 37 -10.66 22.79 0.09
N PRO A 38 -10.59 23.95 0.77
CA PRO A 38 -9.60 24.95 0.42
C PRO A 38 -8.18 24.40 0.59
N GLN A 39 -7.26 24.90 -0.23
CA GLN A 39 -5.85 24.49 -0.24
C GLN A 39 -5.20 24.79 1.12
N ALA A 40 -4.32 23.89 1.57
CA ALA A 40 -3.51 24.13 2.75
C ALA A 40 -2.52 25.27 2.54
N GLN A 41 -2.25 26.04 3.59
CA GLN A 41 -1.15 27.01 3.56
C GLN A 41 0.13 26.30 3.96
N GLU A 42 1.15 26.37 3.11
CA GLU A 42 2.45 25.75 3.34
C GLU A 42 3.56 26.80 3.39
N SER A 43 4.33 26.79 4.48
CA SER A 43 5.54 27.58 4.61
C SER A 43 6.73 26.71 4.97
N VAL A 44 7.92 27.08 4.50
CA VAL A 44 9.17 26.40 4.82
C VAL A 44 10.02 27.35 5.65
N SER A 45 10.64 26.86 6.71
CA SER A 45 11.57 27.64 7.53
C SER A 45 12.76 28.13 6.71
N ALA A 46 13.39 29.23 7.14
CA ALA A 46 14.51 29.83 6.42
C ALA A 46 15.70 28.88 6.20
N ASP A 47 15.86 27.85 7.05
CA ASP A 47 16.89 26.83 6.94
C ASP A 47 16.49 25.63 6.05
N GLY A 48 15.27 25.62 5.49
CA GLY A 48 14.76 24.55 4.65
C GLY A 48 14.38 23.25 5.39
N LYS A 49 14.48 23.20 6.72
CA LYS A 49 14.36 21.94 7.49
C LYS A 49 12.98 21.67 8.08
N THR A 50 12.13 22.69 8.15
CA THR A 50 10.79 22.58 8.74
C THR A 50 9.77 23.05 7.72
N THR A 51 8.81 22.19 7.41
CA THR A 51 7.62 22.57 6.66
C THR A 51 6.46 22.71 7.63
N THR A 52 5.82 23.86 7.64
CA THR A 52 4.60 24.13 8.39
C THR A 52 3.42 24.07 7.43
N VAL A 53 2.47 23.18 7.72
CA VAL A 53 1.25 23.02 6.93
C VAL A 53 0.06 23.38 7.79
N ILE A 54 -0.72 24.36 7.35
CA ILE A 54 -1.94 24.81 8.00
C ILE A 54 -3.12 24.41 7.12
N THR A 55 -3.84 23.37 7.54
CA THR A 55 -5.08 22.95 6.89
C THR A 55 -6.23 23.89 7.28
N PRO A 56 -7.02 24.40 6.32
CA PRO A 56 -8.13 25.29 6.62
C PRO A 56 -9.18 24.63 7.52
N GLU A 57 -9.54 25.33 8.60
CA GLU A 57 -10.52 24.88 9.61
C GLU A 57 -11.98 25.00 9.14
N ASN A 58 -12.24 25.84 8.13
CA ASN A 58 -13.57 26.06 7.54
C ASN A 58 -13.97 24.92 6.59
N THR A 59 -14.14 23.73 7.14
CA THR A 59 -14.70 22.59 6.40
C THR A 59 -16.22 22.67 6.32
N ILE A 60 -16.82 21.94 5.37
CA ILE A 60 -18.29 21.84 5.24
C ILE A 60 -18.95 21.10 6.43
N PHE A 61 -18.17 20.40 7.24
CA PHE A 61 -18.62 19.72 8.46
C PHE A 61 -18.21 20.50 9.72
N ALA A 62 -19.06 20.49 10.73
CA ALA A 62 -18.77 21.09 12.03
C ALA A 62 -17.62 20.37 12.76
N ALA A 63 -16.95 21.03 13.70
CA ALA A 63 -16.05 20.34 14.61
C ALA A 63 -16.88 19.51 15.62
N GLN A 64 -16.53 18.24 15.80
CA GLN A 64 -17.20 17.30 16.70
C GLN A 64 -16.17 16.30 17.22
N ASP A 65 -16.32 15.87 18.47
CA ASP A 65 -15.56 14.75 19.01
C ASP A 65 -16.28 13.44 18.63
N PRO A 66 -15.74 12.62 17.72
CA PRO A 66 -16.42 11.44 17.22
C PRO A 66 -16.51 10.32 18.26
N PHE A 67 -15.72 10.39 19.35
CA PHE A 67 -15.75 9.39 20.43
C PHE A 67 -16.81 9.73 21.48
N ALA A 68 -17.03 11.02 21.74
CA ALA A 68 -18.11 11.48 22.60
C ALA A 68 -19.47 11.47 21.86
N GLU A 69 -19.46 11.80 20.57
CA GLU A 69 -20.64 11.90 19.71
C GLU A 69 -20.42 11.10 18.42
N PRO A 70 -20.54 9.77 18.44
CA PRO A 70 -20.40 8.95 17.23
C PRO A 70 -21.57 9.20 16.25
N PRO A 71 -21.35 9.09 14.92
CA PRO A 71 -20.12 8.67 14.24
C PRO A 71 -19.17 9.82 13.87
N GLY A 72 -19.41 11.04 14.36
CA GLY A 72 -18.73 12.26 13.89
C GLY A 72 -19.56 13.05 12.86
N SER A 73 -19.20 14.32 12.68
CA SER A 73 -19.93 15.27 11.83
C SER A 73 -19.74 15.08 10.33
N ASN A 74 -18.71 14.32 9.93
CA ASN A 74 -18.32 14.08 8.53
C ASN A 74 -18.79 12.74 7.98
N HIS A 75 -19.66 12.03 8.70
CA HIS A 75 -20.32 10.84 8.20
C HIS A 75 -21.44 11.21 7.22
N LEU A 76 -21.34 10.71 6.00
CA LEU A 76 -22.28 10.92 4.90
C LEU A 76 -23.33 9.81 4.87
N PRO A 77 -24.54 10.09 4.34
CA PRO A 77 -25.51 9.04 4.06
C PRO A 77 -24.94 8.01 3.09
N THR A 78 -25.17 6.73 3.38
CA THR A 78 -24.84 5.62 2.50
C THR A 78 -25.57 5.71 1.16
N VAL A 79 -24.85 5.52 0.06
CA VAL A 79 -25.45 5.39 -1.28
C VAL A 79 -24.92 4.16 -2.01
N TYR A 80 -25.83 3.27 -2.42
CA TYR A 80 -25.50 2.02 -3.12
C TYR A 80 -25.36 2.21 -4.63
N LYS A 81 -24.52 3.16 -5.05
CA LYS A 81 -24.25 3.48 -6.47
C LYS A 81 -22.77 3.74 -6.64
N ASN A 82 -22.24 3.56 -7.84
CA ASN A 82 -20.88 4.01 -8.18
C ASN A 82 -20.74 5.53 -7.97
N VAL A 83 -19.52 6.03 -7.80
CA VAL A 83 -19.24 7.47 -7.80
C VAL A 83 -19.20 8.02 -9.22
N CYS A 84 -19.44 9.33 -9.36
CA CYS A 84 -19.12 10.06 -10.58
C CYS A 84 -17.73 10.68 -10.47
N ASP A 85 -17.15 11.03 -11.61
CA ASP A 85 -16.10 12.06 -11.68
C ASP A 85 -16.73 13.47 -11.67
N GLY A 86 -15.89 14.50 -11.67
CA GLY A 86 -16.32 15.89 -11.64
C GLY A 86 -17.08 16.35 -12.90
N ASN A 87 -17.08 15.56 -13.99
CA ASN A 87 -17.90 15.80 -15.17
C ASN A 87 -19.28 15.12 -15.07
N GLY A 88 -19.55 14.40 -13.98
CA GLY A 88 -20.78 13.62 -13.84
C GLY A 88 -20.77 12.32 -14.64
N VAL A 89 -19.59 11.80 -15.02
CA VAL A 89 -19.46 10.49 -15.66
C VAL A 89 -19.25 9.43 -14.59
N GLU A 90 -19.96 8.32 -14.69
CA GLU A 90 -19.84 7.21 -13.74
C GLU A 90 -18.44 6.58 -13.78
N VAL A 91 -17.83 6.44 -12.61
CA VAL A 91 -16.59 5.68 -12.40
C VAL A 91 -16.99 4.26 -11.98
N VAL A 92 -17.11 3.35 -12.95
CA VAL A 92 -17.50 1.96 -12.69
C VAL A 92 -16.56 1.25 -11.70
N ASN A 93 -17.05 0.18 -11.05
CA ASN A 93 -16.32 -0.59 -10.03
C ASN A 93 -15.92 0.27 -8.80
N THR A 94 -16.81 1.17 -8.38
CA THR A 94 -16.65 2.01 -7.18
C THR A 94 -17.77 1.81 -6.15
N LEU A 95 -18.49 0.69 -6.25
CA LEU A 95 -19.48 0.23 -5.28
C LEU A 95 -18.99 -1.11 -4.70
N PRO A 96 -18.33 -1.12 -3.53
CA PRO A 96 -17.73 -2.33 -2.96
C PRO A 96 -18.76 -3.37 -2.51
N SER A 97 -19.89 -2.93 -1.96
CA SER A 97 -20.91 -3.81 -1.38
C SER A 97 -22.30 -3.18 -1.33
N THR A 98 -23.30 -4.04 -1.13
CA THR A 98 -24.72 -3.72 -0.90
C THR A 98 -25.29 -4.71 0.13
N PRO A 99 -26.48 -4.47 0.71
CA PRO A 99 -27.09 -5.40 1.65
C PRO A 99 -27.35 -6.79 1.06
N GLU A 100 -27.65 -6.86 -0.24
CA GLU A 100 -27.93 -8.11 -0.95
C GLU A 100 -26.67 -8.77 -1.52
N HIS A 101 -25.61 -7.98 -1.75
CA HIS A 101 -24.35 -8.44 -2.33
C HIS A 101 -23.15 -7.87 -1.55
N PRO A 102 -22.56 -8.63 -0.60
CA PRO A 102 -21.47 -8.15 0.24
C PRO A 102 -20.14 -7.96 -0.51
N TYR A 103 -19.95 -8.61 -1.66
CA TYR A 103 -18.71 -8.60 -2.44
C TYR A 103 -19.00 -8.27 -3.92
N ASN A 104 -19.19 -7.00 -4.25
CA ASN A 104 -19.52 -6.62 -5.65
C ASN A 104 -18.30 -6.64 -6.58
N LEU A 105 -17.12 -6.46 -6.01
CA LEU A 105 -15.89 -6.22 -6.75
C LEU A 105 -15.06 -7.47 -7.00
N HIS A 106 -15.49 -8.64 -6.54
CA HIS A 106 -14.87 -9.91 -6.88
C HIS A 106 -15.89 -11.06 -6.75
N PRO A 107 -15.72 -12.17 -7.49
CA PRO A 107 -16.40 -13.43 -7.19
C PRO A 107 -15.85 -14.05 -5.90
N ASP A 108 -16.47 -15.12 -5.41
CA ASP A 108 -15.95 -15.87 -4.26
C ASP A 108 -14.45 -16.21 -4.45
N PRO A 109 -13.59 -15.89 -3.47
CA PRO A 109 -12.17 -16.19 -3.56
C PRO A 109 -11.88 -17.70 -3.61
N ILE A 110 -10.77 -18.08 -4.25
CA ILE A 110 -10.29 -19.46 -4.25
C ILE A 110 -9.30 -19.63 -3.10
N ILE A 111 -9.56 -20.56 -2.19
CA ILE A 111 -8.72 -20.81 -1.01
C ILE A 111 -8.06 -22.19 -1.15
N THR A 112 -6.74 -22.25 -0.99
CA THR A 112 -5.97 -23.49 -1.05
C THR A 112 -4.98 -23.60 0.12
N PRO A 113 -4.80 -24.79 0.74
CA PRO A 113 -3.80 -24.96 1.79
C PRO A 113 -2.35 -24.84 1.26
N ILE A 114 -1.47 -24.25 2.06
CA ILE A 114 -0.03 -24.07 1.75
C ILE A 114 0.85 -24.32 2.99
N ASP A 115 2.16 -24.48 2.80
CA ASP A 115 3.13 -24.41 3.91
C ASP A 115 3.16 -22.99 4.49
N LYS A 116 2.78 -22.86 5.77
CA LYS A 116 2.73 -21.57 6.46
C LYS A 116 4.09 -21.05 6.91
N THR A 117 5.20 -21.75 6.70
CA THR A 117 6.52 -21.32 7.17
C THR A 117 6.86 -19.93 6.63
N SER A 118 7.07 -18.95 7.53
CA SER A 118 7.33 -17.56 7.18
C SER A 118 8.84 -17.23 7.09
N PRO A 119 9.23 -16.10 6.48
CA PRO A 119 10.61 -15.62 6.54
C PRO A 119 11.13 -15.49 7.97
N THR A 120 10.28 -15.06 8.90
CA THR A 120 10.61 -14.95 10.33
C THR A 120 10.93 -16.31 10.94
N ASP A 121 10.13 -17.33 10.64
CA ASP A 121 10.34 -18.67 11.19
C ASP A 121 11.69 -19.25 10.74
N ASP A 122 12.00 -19.13 9.44
CA ASP A 122 13.27 -19.62 8.89
C ASP A 122 14.47 -18.76 9.31
N LEU A 123 14.33 -17.43 9.41
CA LEU A 123 15.39 -16.57 9.96
C LEU A 123 15.65 -16.88 11.43
N MET A 124 14.61 -17.08 12.24
CA MET A 124 14.78 -17.48 13.64
C MET A 124 15.49 -18.82 13.76
N MET A 125 15.14 -19.80 12.91
CA MET A 125 15.85 -21.08 12.82
C MET A 125 17.33 -20.87 12.45
N VAL A 126 17.62 -20.05 11.44
CA VAL A 126 18.99 -19.71 11.02
C VAL A 126 19.78 -19.12 12.18
N ILE A 127 19.24 -18.11 12.87
CA ILE A 127 19.90 -17.42 13.97
C ILE A 127 20.18 -18.39 15.12
N LYS A 128 19.18 -19.20 15.53
CA LYS A 128 19.36 -20.24 16.54
C LYS A 128 20.46 -21.22 16.15
N GLN A 129 20.51 -21.65 14.89
CA GLN A 129 21.52 -22.60 14.42
C GLN A 129 22.93 -22.00 14.40
N ILE A 130 23.08 -20.72 14.03
CA ILE A 130 24.37 -20.02 14.11
C ILE A 130 24.77 -19.84 15.58
N SER A 131 23.84 -19.48 16.48
CA SER A 131 24.12 -19.31 17.90
C SER A 131 24.66 -20.57 18.59
N LYS A 132 24.34 -21.78 18.09
CA LYS A 132 24.90 -23.04 18.60
C LYS A 132 26.42 -23.15 18.47
N THR A 133 27.09 -22.29 17.69
CA THR A 133 28.56 -22.24 17.66
C THR A 133 29.16 -21.64 18.93
N ASP A 134 28.37 -20.95 19.75
CA ASP A 134 28.73 -20.47 21.09
C ASP A 134 27.70 -20.98 22.11
N ARG A 135 28.00 -22.12 22.73
CA ARG A 135 27.11 -22.81 23.67
C ARG A 135 26.60 -21.89 24.78
N LYS A 136 27.50 -21.08 25.37
CA LYS A 136 27.13 -20.17 26.45
C LYS A 136 26.13 -19.12 25.97
N PHE A 137 26.39 -18.49 24.83
CA PHE A 137 25.46 -17.50 24.27
C PHE A 137 24.09 -18.12 23.97
N TYR A 138 24.08 -19.33 23.40
CA TYR A 138 22.84 -20.05 23.09
C TYR A 138 22.04 -20.34 24.36
N GLU A 139 22.66 -20.93 25.37
CA GLU A 139 22.02 -21.26 26.65
C GLU A 139 21.50 -20.00 27.37
N ASP A 140 22.29 -18.92 27.37
CA ASP A 140 21.91 -17.64 27.97
C ASP A 140 20.68 -17.00 27.27
N ARG A 141 20.48 -17.22 25.96
CA ARG A 141 19.41 -16.59 25.16
C ARG A 141 18.15 -17.46 24.98
N TYR A 142 18.34 -18.76 24.78
CA TYR A 142 17.28 -19.69 24.38
C TYR A 142 16.98 -20.77 25.44
N GLY A 143 17.76 -20.82 26.53
CA GLY A 143 17.66 -21.86 27.55
C GLY A 143 18.52 -23.09 27.26
N ASP A 144 18.55 -24.02 28.21
CA ASP A 144 19.33 -25.24 28.10
C ASP A 144 18.82 -26.12 26.94
N ASP A 145 19.74 -26.56 26.06
CA ASP A 145 19.47 -27.42 24.90
C ASP A 145 19.00 -28.83 25.32
N HIS A 146 19.06 -29.15 26.62
CA HIS A 146 18.79 -30.48 27.16
C HIS A 146 17.29 -30.89 27.21
N ASP A 147 16.32 -29.97 27.22
CA ASP A 147 14.89 -30.32 27.49
C ASP A 147 13.92 -30.27 26.30
N HIS A 148 14.33 -29.76 25.12
CA HIS A 148 13.39 -29.55 24.00
C HIS A 148 13.74 -30.28 22.68
N ASP A 149 14.88 -30.95 22.58
CA ASP A 149 15.34 -31.60 21.34
C ASP A 149 15.41 -33.13 21.49
N HIS A 150 14.29 -33.77 21.86
CA HIS A 150 14.15 -35.23 21.78
C HIS A 150 14.03 -35.74 20.33
N ASP A 151 13.90 -34.85 19.35
CA ASP A 151 13.69 -35.15 17.93
C ASP A 151 14.96 -34.85 17.09
N ARG A 152 16.14 -35.24 17.62
CA ARG A 152 17.50 -35.01 17.08
C ARG A 152 17.76 -35.42 15.62
N HIS A 153 16.78 -36.00 14.92
CA HIS A 153 16.91 -36.51 13.55
C HIS A 153 16.34 -35.61 12.45
N LYS A 154 15.74 -34.46 12.76
CA LYS A 154 15.34 -33.48 11.72
C LYS A 154 16.50 -32.51 11.43
N SER A 155 17.34 -32.93 10.46
CA SER A 155 18.39 -32.18 9.75
C SER A 155 18.92 -30.90 10.44
N LYS A 156 19.99 -31.02 11.23
CA LYS A 156 20.78 -29.86 11.69
C LYS A 156 21.47 -29.23 10.47
N LEU A 157 21.05 -28.04 10.05
CA LEU A 157 21.76 -27.26 9.03
C LEU A 157 23.21 -27.01 9.50
N SER A 158 24.20 -27.20 8.64
CA SER A 158 25.56 -26.74 8.94
C SER A 158 25.58 -25.22 9.12
N LEU A 159 26.58 -24.66 9.81
CA LEU A 159 26.75 -23.21 9.93
C LEU A 159 26.72 -22.53 8.54
N GLN A 160 27.44 -23.09 7.58
CA GLN A 160 27.48 -22.56 6.21
C GLN A 160 26.11 -22.60 5.53
N ALA A 161 25.34 -23.68 5.73
CA ALA A 161 24.00 -23.81 5.18
C ALA A 161 23.01 -22.82 5.83
N ALA A 162 23.09 -22.62 7.15
CA ALA A 162 22.27 -21.66 7.87
C ALA A 162 22.59 -20.21 7.42
N VAL A 163 23.86 -19.86 7.34
CA VAL A 163 24.30 -18.54 6.86
C VAL A 163 23.86 -18.30 5.41
N LYS A 164 23.99 -19.31 4.54
CA LYS A 164 23.52 -19.21 3.16
C LYS A 164 22.01 -18.98 3.12
N LEU A 165 21.23 -19.77 3.85
CA LEU A 165 19.77 -19.64 3.91
C LEU A 165 19.36 -18.23 4.40
N GLY A 166 19.97 -17.72 5.46
CA GLY A 166 19.68 -16.36 5.94
C GLY A 166 19.96 -15.28 4.90
N ILE A 167 21.07 -15.39 4.17
CA ILE A 167 21.39 -14.46 3.06
C ILE A 167 20.38 -14.62 1.93
N ASP A 168 20.01 -15.86 1.56
CA ASP A 168 19.05 -16.13 0.49
C ASP A 168 17.68 -15.52 0.81
N ILE A 169 17.21 -15.64 2.05
CA ILE A 169 15.95 -15.03 2.51
C ILE A 169 16.02 -13.50 2.39
N LEU A 170 17.07 -12.87 2.91
CA LEU A 170 17.21 -11.41 2.91
C LEU A 170 17.34 -10.85 1.49
N GLU A 171 18.09 -11.52 0.61
CA GLU A 171 18.32 -11.11 -0.77
C GLU A 171 17.18 -11.48 -1.73
N GLY A 172 16.23 -12.33 -1.30
CA GLY A 172 15.17 -12.87 -2.16
C GLY A 172 15.66 -13.90 -3.17
N ASN A 173 16.75 -14.62 -2.87
CA ASN A 173 17.19 -15.74 -3.71
C ASN A 173 16.19 -16.92 -3.58
N PRO A 174 16.17 -17.86 -4.54
CA PRO A 174 15.30 -19.03 -4.45
C PRO A 174 15.52 -19.85 -3.16
N VAL A 175 14.44 -20.11 -2.42
CA VAL A 175 14.41 -20.98 -1.24
C VAL A 175 13.43 -22.13 -1.52
N PRO A 176 13.91 -23.38 -1.67
CA PRO A 176 13.05 -24.50 -2.04
C PRO A 176 11.89 -24.71 -1.05
N ASN A 177 10.70 -25.02 -1.59
CA ASN A 177 9.50 -25.32 -0.81
C ASN A 177 9.08 -24.19 0.15
N ARG A 178 9.30 -22.94 -0.24
CA ARG A 178 8.82 -21.75 0.50
C ARG A 178 7.97 -20.87 -0.39
N ASN A 179 6.80 -20.50 0.12
CA ASN A 179 5.87 -19.62 -0.58
C ASN A 179 6.41 -18.19 -0.73
N TYR A 180 7.29 -17.74 0.18
CA TYR A 180 7.95 -16.45 0.09
C TYR A 180 9.18 -16.42 -0.83
N SER A 181 9.57 -17.56 -1.42
CA SER A 181 10.77 -17.66 -2.26
C SER A 181 10.75 -16.65 -3.40
N GLY A 182 11.82 -15.86 -3.53
CA GLY A 182 11.90 -14.80 -4.55
C GLY A 182 11.49 -13.41 -4.07
N ILE A 183 10.89 -13.29 -2.86
CA ILE A 183 10.50 -12.00 -2.27
C ILE A 183 11.59 -11.56 -1.28
N PRO A 184 12.38 -10.51 -1.61
CA PRO A 184 13.47 -10.07 -0.75
C PRO A 184 12.96 -9.21 0.42
N LEU A 185 13.60 -9.37 1.58
CA LEU A 185 13.40 -8.49 2.75
C LEU A 185 14.31 -7.26 2.72
N LEU A 186 15.35 -7.29 1.89
CA LEU A 186 16.09 -6.11 1.46
C LEU A 186 15.33 -5.50 0.29
N HIS A 187 14.77 -4.30 0.45
CA HIS A 187 13.85 -3.73 -0.54
C HIS A 187 14.59 -3.03 -1.70
N TYR A 188 15.64 -3.67 -2.23
CA TYR A 188 16.50 -3.12 -3.29
C TYR A 188 15.98 -3.40 -4.72
N THR A 189 14.87 -4.12 -4.86
CA THR A 189 14.39 -4.66 -6.14
C THR A 189 13.21 -3.90 -6.74
N GLY A 190 12.87 -2.72 -6.23
CA GLY A 190 11.70 -1.96 -6.69
C GLY A 190 11.61 -1.77 -8.22
N PRO A 191 12.69 -1.51 -8.97
CA PRO A 191 12.64 -1.41 -10.44
C PRO A 191 12.17 -2.69 -11.15
N ASN A 192 12.39 -3.86 -10.53
CA ASN A 192 11.92 -5.15 -11.06
C ASN A 192 10.46 -5.47 -10.67
N LYS A 193 9.84 -4.68 -9.79
CA LYS A 193 8.50 -4.91 -9.24
C LYS A 193 7.42 -4.05 -9.92
N VAL A 194 7.70 -3.57 -11.13
CA VAL A 194 6.74 -2.84 -11.98
C VAL A 194 6.03 -3.85 -12.88
N LYS A 195 4.70 -3.93 -12.79
CA LYS A 195 3.89 -4.81 -13.66
C LYS A 195 2.93 -4.03 -14.52
N ARG A 196 2.97 -4.29 -15.83
CA ARG A 196 2.03 -3.70 -16.80
C ARG A 196 0.77 -4.53 -16.92
N VAL A 197 -0.39 -3.86 -16.88
CA VAL A 197 -1.69 -4.50 -17.08
C VAL A 197 -1.77 -5.05 -18.49
N GLN A 198 -2.05 -6.34 -18.63
CA GLN A 198 -2.21 -6.99 -19.93
C GLN A 198 -3.63 -6.74 -20.45
N PRO A 199 -3.81 -6.06 -21.59
CA PRO A 199 -5.14 -5.76 -22.13
C PRO A 199 -5.86 -7.03 -22.59
N ILE A 200 -7.18 -7.03 -22.44
CA ILE A 200 -8.08 -8.09 -22.90
C ILE A 200 -8.93 -7.52 -24.04
N PHE A 201 -9.04 -8.27 -25.13
CA PHE A 201 -9.80 -7.90 -26.32
C PHE A 201 -10.96 -8.87 -26.56
N ASP A 202 -12.05 -8.35 -27.11
CA ASP A 202 -13.15 -9.18 -27.63
C ASP A 202 -12.80 -9.81 -28.99
N ASN A 203 -13.71 -10.63 -29.53
CA ASN A 203 -13.52 -11.27 -30.84
C ASN A 203 -13.45 -10.29 -32.02
N ALA A 204 -13.91 -9.05 -31.85
CA ALA A 204 -13.83 -7.99 -32.85
C ALA A 204 -12.55 -7.15 -32.73
N GLY A 205 -11.68 -7.46 -31.75
CA GLY A 205 -10.45 -6.72 -31.49
C GLY A 205 -10.65 -5.44 -30.69
N ASN A 206 -11.83 -5.20 -30.10
CA ASN A 206 -12.05 -4.07 -29.21
C ASN A 206 -11.47 -4.40 -27.84
N LYS A 207 -10.78 -3.43 -27.24
CA LYS A 207 -10.29 -3.53 -25.88
C LYS A 207 -11.47 -3.45 -24.91
N ILE A 208 -11.64 -4.49 -24.10
CA ILE A 208 -12.77 -4.61 -23.15
C ILE A 208 -12.32 -4.66 -21.67
N GLY A 209 -11.02 -4.79 -21.43
CA GLY A 209 -10.46 -4.67 -20.09
C GLY A 209 -8.97 -4.99 -20.03
N GLY A 210 -8.52 -5.50 -18.90
CA GLY A 210 -7.17 -6.02 -18.73
C GLY A 210 -6.96 -6.70 -17.38
N MET A 211 -5.82 -7.36 -17.22
CA MET A 211 -5.49 -8.09 -16.00
C MET A 211 -4.01 -7.94 -15.64
N VAL A 212 -3.73 -7.86 -14.34
CA VAL A 212 -2.37 -7.99 -13.80
C VAL A 212 -2.40 -8.94 -12.60
N GLU A 213 -1.37 -9.76 -12.46
CA GLU A 213 -1.21 -10.64 -11.30
C GLU A 213 -0.34 -9.97 -10.23
N VAL A 214 -0.74 -10.04 -8.96
CA VAL A 214 0.02 -9.56 -7.81
C VAL A 214 0.14 -10.68 -6.80
N HIS A 215 1.36 -11.01 -6.39
CA HIS A 215 1.61 -11.99 -5.32
C HIS A 215 2.06 -11.27 -4.05
N GLN A 216 1.37 -11.55 -2.95
CA GLN A 216 1.69 -11.04 -1.62
C GLN A 216 1.89 -12.19 -0.64
N ILE A 217 2.76 -11.97 0.35
CA ILE A 217 2.92 -12.81 1.53
C ILE A 217 2.60 -11.97 2.77
N TRP A 218 1.83 -12.55 3.69
CA TRP A 218 1.39 -11.89 4.92
C TRP A 218 1.89 -12.70 6.12
N PHE A 219 2.62 -12.06 7.03
CA PHE A 219 3.21 -12.71 8.20
C PHE A 219 3.57 -11.67 9.28
N ASP A 220 3.57 -12.06 10.55
CA ASP A 220 4.05 -11.23 11.68
C ASP A 220 3.49 -9.81 11.75
N ASN A 221 4.21 -8.80 11.26
CA ASN A 221 3.75 -7.41 11.14
C ASN A 221 4.06 -6.88 9.72
N HIS A 222 4.16 -7.79 8.75
CA HIS A 222 4.70 -7.56 7.42
C HIS A 222 3.71 -8.00 6.35
N ILE A 223 3.63 -7.18 5.31
CA ILE A 223 3.09 -7.54 4.01
C ILE A 223 4.22 -7.28 3.04
N GLU A 224 4.62 -8.31 2.31
CA GLU A 224 5.61 -8.19 1.26
C GLU A 224 5.01 -8.69 -0.05
N GLY A 225 5.41 -8.11 -1.18
CA GLY A 225 4.88 -8.52 -2.47
C GLY A 225 5.87 -8.41 -3.61
N ASP A 226 5.52 -9.04 -4.72
CA ASP A 226 6.30 -9.03 -5.95
C ASP A 226 6.06 -7.78 -6.82
N THR A 227 5.11 -6.93 -6.41
CA THR A 227 4.68 -5.76 -7.15
C THR A 227 4.65 -4.55 -6.21
N ASN A 228 5.28 -3.45 -6.61
CA ASN A 228 5.20 -2.14 -5.92
C ASN A 228 4.60 -1.05 -6.81
N MET A 229 4.55 -1.27 -8.13
CA MET A 229 3.94 -0.35 -9.09
C MET A 229 3.20 -1.12 -10.17
N ILE A 230 2.02 -0.64 -10.54
CA ILE A 230 1.25 -1.13 -11.69
C ILE A 230 1.26 -0.06 -12.78
N ASP A 231 1.54 -0.46 -14.02
CA ASP A 231 1.41 0.37 -15.22
C ASP A 231 0.06 0.10 -15.90
N PRO A 232 -0.94 0.99 -15.74
CA PRO A 232 -2.26 0.86 -16.35
C PRO A 232 -2.35 1.50 -17.75
N SER A 233 -1.22 1.79 -18.43
CA SER A 233 -1.21 2.51 -19.73
C SER A 233 -2.10 1.87 -20.79
N ASP A 234 -2.24 0.54 -20.78
CA ASP A 234 -3.08 -0.16 -21.76
C ASP A 234 -4.57 -0.14 -21.41
N VAL A 235 -4.98 0.24 -20.20
CA VAL A 235 -6.38 0.16 -19.73
C VAL A 235 -6.94 1.51 -19.27
N GLN A 236 -6.42 2.63 -19.78
CA GLN A 236 -6.85 3.97 -19.36
C GLN A 236 -8.37 4.19 -19.42
N ASP A 237 -9.03 3.68 -20.47
CA ASP A 237 -10.44 3.96 -20.75
C ASP A 237 -11.40 2.80 -20.46
N VAL A 238 -10.89 1.68 -19.93
CA VAL A 238 -11.69 0.46 -19.68
C VAL A 238 -11.41 -0.09 -18.29
N PRO A 239 -12.42 -0.67 -17.60
CA PRO A 239 -12.18 -1.34 -16.32
C PRO A 239 -11.22 -2.52 -16.49
N TRP A 240 -10.58 -2.93 -15.41
CA TRP A 240 -9.57 -3.99 -15.43
C TRP A 240 -9.61 -4.78 -14.11
N THR A 241 -8.71 -5.75 -13.95
CA THR A 241 -8.69 -6.64 -12.80
C THR A 241 -7.29 -6.81 -12.24
N ILE A 242 -7.16 -6.74 -10.91
CA ILE A 242 -5.99 -7.27 -10.21
C ILE A 242 -6.33 -8.68 -9.76
N HIS A 243 -5.58 -9.67 -10.25
CA HIS A 243 -5.58 -11.02 -9.72
C HIS A 243 -4.58 -11.08 -8.57
N TYR A 244 -5.07 -11.02 -7.34
CA TYR A 244 -4.23 -11.19 -6.16
C TYR A 244 -4.06 -12.67 -5.85
N LYS A 245 -2.83 -13.09 -5.57
CA LYS A 245 -2.49 -14.32 -4.86
C LYS A 245 -1.92 -13.93 -3.51
N VAL A 246 -2.62 -14.23 -2.44
CA VAL A 246 -2.21 -13.85 -1.08
C VAL A 246 -1.89 -15.10 -0.29
N ASP A 247 -0.62 -15.27 0.06
CA ASP A 247 -0.15 -16.36 0.92
C ASP A 247 -0.08 -15.87 2.37
N THR A 248 -1.02 -16.34 3.17
CA THR A 248 -1.06 -16.04 4.60
C THR A 248 -0.18 -17.06 5.31
N LEU A 249 1.02 -16.64 5.69
CA LEU A 249 2.00 -17.48 6.37
C LEU A 249 1.77 -17.42 7.89
N ASN A 250 2.66 -18.01 8.67
CA ASN A 250 2.54 -18.09 10.12
C ASN A 250 2.44 -16.70 10.74
N ARG A 251 1.42 -16.48 11.58
CA ARG A 251 1.06 -15.19 12.18
C ARG A 251 0.64 -14.15 11.13
N GLY A 252 0.18 -14.61 9.96
CA GLY A 252 -0.31 -13.79 8.84
C GLY A 252 -1.77 -13.40 8.99
N HIS A 253 -2.56 -14.19 9.71
CA HIS A 253 -3.78 -13.85 10.45
C HIS A 253 -4.48 -12.52 10.13
N GLU A 254 -5.31 -12.34 9.09
CA GLU A 254 -5.88 -11.00 8.81
C GLU A 254 -7.11 -10.97 7.89
N ASP A 255 -7.81 -9.83 7.82
CA ASP A 255 -8.83 -9.55 6.79
C ASP A 255 -8.19 -8.85 5.57
N PHE A 256 -8.35 -9.44 4.39
CA PHE A 256 -7.95 -8.83 3.12
C PHE A 256 -8.88 -7.66 2.81
N ALA A 257 -8.34 -6.44 2.90
CA ALA A 257 -9.04 -5.20 2.58
C ALA A 257 -8.12 -4.24 1.80
N PRO A 258 -7.89 -4.48 0.49
CA PRO A 258 -7.18 -3.52 -0.33
C PRO A 258 -8.01 -2.25 -0.45
N MET A 259 -7.43 -1.13 -0.05
CA MET A 259 -8.01 0.20 -0.16
C MET A 259 -7.51 0.88 -1.43
N VAL A 260 -8.34 0.94 -2.45
CA VAL A 260 -8.00 1.62 -3.71
C VAL A 260 -8.23 3.12 -3.57
N MET A 261 -7.30 3.92 -4.06
CA MET A 261 -7.45 5.36 -4.20
C MET A 261 -7.62 5.72 -5.67
N TYR A 262 -8.68 6.46 -5.97
CA TYR A 262 -8.96 6.99 -7.30
C TYR A 262 -8.83 8.51 -7.34
N PHE A 263 -8.22 8.98 -8.41
CA PHE A 263 -8.28 10.36 -8.86
C PHE A 263 -9.62 10.66 -9.55
N ASP A 264 -9.86 11.94 -9.73
CA ASP A 264 -10.90 12.52 -10.59
C ASP A 264 -10.46 12.42 -12.07
N ASP A 265 -11.33 12.80 -13.01
CA ASP A 265 -10.97 12.79 -14.42
C ASP A 265 -9.72 13.67 -14.67
N PRO A 266 -8.64 13.13 -15.29
CA PRO A 266 -7.42 13.90 -15.54
C PRO A 266 -7.62 15.20 -16.32
N ALA A 267 -8.68 15.30 -17.14
CA ALA A 267 -9.01 16.52 -17.89
C ALA A 267 -9.48 17.67 -16.98
N LEU A 268 -9.84 17.38 -15.72
CA LEU A 268 -10.23 18.37 -14.72
C LEU A 268 -9.04 18.96 -13.96
N SER A 269 -7.84 18.42 -14.17
CA SER A 269 -6.61 19.01 -13.63
C SER A 269 -6.02 20.03 -14.61
N PRO A 270 -5.45 21.13 -14.10
CA PRO A 270 -4.67 22.04 -14.94
C PRO A 270 -3.57 21.28 -15.70
N PRO A 271 -3.23 21.70 -16.94
CA PRO A 271 -2.14 21.09 -17.68
C PRO A 271 -0.84 21.07 -16.88
N GLY A 272 -0.22 19.89 -16.73
CA GLY A 272 1.03 19.71 -15.98
C GLY A 272 0.84 19.45 -14.49
N MET A 273 -0.40 19.44 -13.98
CA MET A 273 -0.71 19.12 -12.59
C MET A 273 -1.16 17.67 -12.42
N PRO A 274 -0.91 17.05 -11.26
CA PRO A 274 -1.46 15.72 -10.96
C PRO A 274 -2.99 15.71 -11.07
N PRO A 275 -3.60 14.56 -11.43
CA PRO A 275 -5.04 14.38 -11.31
C PRO A 275 -5.55 14.72 -9.91
N MET A 276 -6.71 15.37 -9.82
CA MET A 276 -7.28 15.79 -8.54
C MET A 276 -7.80 14.59 -7.73
N PRO A 277 -7.76 14.60 -6.39
CA PRO A 277 -8.35 13.52 -5.58
C PRO A 277 -9.87 13.35 -5.76
N ASN A 278 -10.35 12.11 -5.91
CA ASN A 278 -11.79 11.79 -5.88
C ASN A 278 -12.16 10.97 -4.64
N VAL A 279 -12.18 9.64 -4.75
CA VAL A 279 -12.65 8.72 -3.71
C VAL A 279 -11.58 7.66 -3.44
N LEU A 280 -11.54 7.18 -2.20
CA LEU A 280 -10.84 5.96 -1.83
C LEU A 280 -11.82 5.02 -1.14
N MET A 281 -11.56 3.71 -1.21
CA MET A 281 -12.46 2.73 -0.63
C MET A 281 -11.78 1.39 -0.38
N ASP A 282 -12.15 0.72 0.69
CA ASP A 282 -11.89 -0.72 0.84
C ASP A 282 -12.70 -1.46 -0.22
N GLN A 283 -12.02 -2.22 -1.08
CA GLN A 283 -12.67 -2.93 -2.17
C GLN A 283 -13.35 -4.22 -1.70
N THR A 284 -12.80 -4.83 -0.65
CA THR A 284 -13.40 -5.99 0.01
C THR A 284 -13.01 -6.06 1.50
N PHE A 285 -13.62 -6.97 2.26
CA PHE A 285 -13.22 -7.41 3.60
C PHE A 285 -13.42 -8.92 3.67
N PHE A 286 -12.33 -9.66 3.50
CA PHE A 286 -12.39 -11.11 3.47
C PHE A 286 -11.39 -11.73 4.44
N PRO A 287 -11.83 -12.55 5.42
CA PRO A 287 -10.91 -13.15 6.39
C PRO A 287 -9.97 -14.15 5.72
N MET A 288 -8.69 -14.09 6.09
CA MET A 288 -7.64 -14.99 5.62
C MET A 288 -6.98 -15.69 6.80
N GLU A 289 -6.83 -17.00 6.69
CA GLU A 289 -6.28 -17.85 7.74
C GLU A 289 -4.83 -18.23 7.45
N ASP A 290 -4.02 -18.41 8.50
CA ASP A 290 -2.65 -18.93 8.42
C ASP A 290 -2.61 -20.27 7.65
N GLY A 291 -1.62 -20.42 6.76
CA GLY A 291 -1.43 -21.62 5.96
C GLY A 291 -2.38 -21.76 4.78
N THR A 292 -2.94 -20.64 4.32
CA THR A 292 -3.77 -20.60 3.11
C THR A 292 -3.18 -19.65 2.06
N ARG A 293 -3.34 -20.02 0.79
CA ARG A 293 -3.32 -19.11 -0.35
C ARG A 293 -4.75 -18.75 -0.69
N THR A 294 -5.06 -17.46 -0.70
CA THR A 294 -6.36 -16.94 -1.16
C THR A 294 -6.16 -16.14 -2.44
N GLU A 295 -6.92 -16.49 -3.48
CA GLU A 295 -6.87 -15.81 -4.78
C GLU A 295 -8.12 -14.97 -5.02
N TYR A 296 -7.92 -13.69 -5.35
CA TYR A 296 -8.99 -12.71 -5.57
C TYR A 296 -8.93 -12.15 -6.99
N MET A 297 -10.09 -12.02 -7.65
CA MET A 297 -10.24 -11.32 -8.93
C MET A 297 -10.86 -9.95 -8.69
N MET A 298 -10.04 -8.98 -8.27
CA MET A 298 -10.49 -7.66 -7.83
C MET A 298 -10.73 -6.73 -9.02
N LYS A 299 -11.99 -6.37 -9.26
CA LYS A 299 -12.39 -5.40 -10.28
C LYS A 299 -11.90 -3.99 -9.93
N MET A 300 -11.34 -3.33 -10.93
CA MET A 300 -10.82 -1.97 -10.87
C MET A 300 -11.58 -1.05 -11.83
N ALA A 301 -11.69 0.23 -11.48
CA ALA A 301 -12.17 1.27 -12.39
C ALA A 301 -11.18 1.49 -13.55
N PRO A 302 -11.55 2.23 -14.61
CA PRO A 302 -10.64 2.55 -15.70
C PRO A 302 -9.30 3.12 -15.23
N GLY A 303 -8.22 2.72 -15.90
CA GLY A 303 -6.84 3.00 -15.51
C GLY A 303 -6.51 4.49 -15.35
N LYS A 304 -7.25 5.37 -16.04
CA LYS A 304 -7.09 6.83 -15.94
C LYS A 304 -7.40 7.38 -14.54
N TYR A 305 -8.22 6.68 -13.76
CA TYR A 305 -8.56 7.08 -12.39
C TYR A 305 -7.61 6.49 -11.35
N TYR A 306 -6.87 5.42 -11.66
CA TYR A 306 -6.07 4.69 -10.65
C TYR A 306 -4.92 5.54 -10.10
N ASN A 307 -4.87 5.75 -8.77
CA ASN A 307 -3.73 6.37 -8.08
C ASN A 307 -2.83 5.29 -7.48
N LEU A 308 -3.39 4.50 -6.57
CA LEU A 308 -2.69 3.43 -5.87
C LEU A 308 -3.69 2.46 -5.23
N SER A 309 -3.21 1.26 -4.87
CA SER A 309 -3.88 0.35 -3.94
C SER A 309 -3.05 0.23 -2.68
N TYR A 310 -3.69 0.46 -1.54
CA TYR A 310 -3.11 0.40 -0.21
C TYR A 310 -3.55 -0.89 0.48
N HIS A 311 -2.62 -1.66 1.03
CA HIS A 311 -2.88 -2.89 1.75
C HIS A 311 -2.44 -2.73 3.20
N TRP A 312 -3.34 -3.05 4.12
CA TRP A 312 -3.07 -3.01 5.56
C TRP A 312 -3.82 -4.11 6.29
N GLY A 313 -3.36 -4.45 7.49
CA GLY A 313 -4.10 -5.34 8.37
C GLY A 313 -5.06 -4.57 9.26
N TRP A 314 -6.33 -4.97 9.30
CA TRP A 314 -7.33 -4.35 10.18
C TRP A 314 -7.26 -4.87 11.62
N ARG A 315 -6.95 -6.15 11.80
CA ARG A 315 -6.73 -6.78 13.11
C ARG A 315 -5.37 -6.42 13.69
N GLN A 316 -4.40 -6.13 12.84
CA GLN A 316 -3.08 -5.61 13.19
C GLN A 316 -2.81 -4.25 12.51
N HIS A 317 -3.60 -3.25 12.92
CA HIS A 317 -3.61 -1.89 12.38
C HIS A 317 -2.39 -1.07 12.85
N PRO A 318 -1.65 -0.44 11.90
CA PRO A 318 -0.19 -0.27 11.82
C PRO A 318 0.71 -0.97 12.85
N PRO A 319 1.83 -1.58 12.39
CA PRO A 319 2.65 -1.10 11.27
C PRO A 319 2.63 -1.95 9.98
N ARG A 320 1.71 -2.91 9.87
CA ARG A 320 1.61 -3.84 8.73
C ARG A 320 0.94 -3.16 7.52
N VAL A 321 1.76 -2.61 6.61
CA VAL A 321 1.33 -1.84 5.44
C VAL A 321 2.18 -2.11 4.21
N GLN A 322 1.55 -2.18 3.04
CA GLN A 322 2.17 -2.16 1.71
C GLN A 322 1.36 -1.25 0.78
N VAL A 323 2.03 -0.60 -0.19
CA VAL A 323 1.38 0.22 -1.22
C VAL A 323 1.79 -0.30 -2.59
N ILE A 324 0.85 -0.34 -3.54
CA ILE A 324 1.10 -0.51 -4.97
C ILE A 324 0.71 0.78 -5.68
N GLU A 325 1.68 1.53 -6.18
CA GLU A 325 1.47 2.83 -6.82
C GLU A 325 1.16 2.71 -8.32
N ASN A 326 0.59 3.76 -8.92
CA ASN A 326 0.50 3.90 -10.37
C ASN A 326 1.88 4.28 -10.95
N ALA A 327 2.43 3.44 -11.83
CA ALA A 327 3.72 3.66 -12.48
C ALA A 327 3.76 4.92 -13.37
N LEU A 328 2.60 5.38 -13.87
CA LEU A 328 2.48 6.59 -14.69
C LEU A 328 2.45 7.88 -13.85
N LYS A 329 2.33 7.76 -12.52
CA LYS A 329 2.33 8.90 -11.61
C LYS A 329 3.68 9.61 -11.65
N ARG A 330 3.63 10.93 -11.78
CA ARG A 330 4.81 11.79 -11.84
C ARG A 330 4.95 12.63 -10.59
N VAL A 331 6.19 12.75 -10.15
CA VAL A 331 6.61 13.58 -9.03
C VAL A 331 7.75 14.45 -9.52
N GLY A 332 7.44 15.72 -9.81
CA GLY A 332 8.35 16.61 -10.53
C GLY A 332 8.61 16.12 -11.96
N PRO A 333 9.87 16.08 -12.43
CA PRO A 333 10.18 15.72 -13.82
C PRO A 333 10.12 14.21 -14.10
N LYS A 334 10.14 13.37 -13.06
CA LYS A 334 10.25 11.91 -13.17
C LYS A 334 8.94 11.22 -12.77
N THR A 335 8.70 10.06 -13.37
CA THR A 335 7.76 9.05 -12.86
C THR A 335 8.28 8.41 -11.58
N LEU A 336 7.42 7.74 -10.82
CA LEU A 336 7.85 6.96 -9.65
C LEU A 336 8.84 5.85 -10.04
N VAL A 337 8.66 5.23 -11.21
CA VAL A 337 9.59 4.21 -11.74
C VAL A 337 10.98 4.78 -11.98
N GLU A 338 11.07 5.98 -12.57
CA GLU A 338 12.35 6.66 -12.83
C GLU A 338 13.04 7.10 -11.53
N TRP A 339 12.27 7.49 -10.51
CA TRP A 339 12.82 7.78 -9.18
C TRP A 339 13.47 6.53 -8.57
N GLU A 340 12.74 5.42 -8.50
CA GLU A 340 13.22 4.14 -7.98
C GLU A 340 14.44 3.63 -8.75
N THR A 341 14.39 3.68 -10.07
CA THR A 341 15.48 3.28 -10.97
C THR A 341 16.73 4.13 -10.77
N SER A 342 16.57 5.43 -10.48
CA SER A 342 17.71 6.33 -10.26
C SER A 342 18.49 6.03 -8.97
N VAL A 343 17.88 5.34 -8.01
CA VAL A 343 18.54 4.90 -6.77
C VAL A 343 19.13 3.50 -6.95
N PHE A 344 18.31 2.52 -7.33
CA PHE A 344 18.68 1.10 -7.31
C PHE A 344 19.22 0.54 -8.64
N GLY A 345 19.16 1.31 -9.72
CA GLY A 345 19.52 0.88 -11.08
C GLY A 345 18.38 0.14 -11.79
N GLU A 346 18.46 0.01 -13.11
CA GLU A 346 17.38 -0.52 -13.96
C GLU A 346 17.09 -2.01 -13.70
N HIS A 347 18.14 -2.81 -13.48
CA HIS A 347 18.03 -4.26 -13.29
C HIS A 347 18.88 -4.71 -12.09
N PRO A 348 18.42 -4.44 -10.85
CA PRO A 348 19.19 -4.70 -9.64
C PRO A 348 19.51 -6.18 -9.43
N THR A 349 18.75 -7.11 -10.02
CA THR A 349 18.98 -8.56 -9.88
C THR A 349 19.70 -9.21 -11.06
N ALA A 350 20.05 -8.45 -12.11
CA ALA A 350 20.64 -9.02 -13.33
C ALA A 350 22.04 -9.60 -13.14
N SER A 351 22.78 -9.18 -12.11
CA SER A 351 24.08 -9.73 -11.73
C SER A 351 24.36 -9.55 -10.24
N GLU A 352 25.31 -10.31 -9.69
CA GLU A 352 25.77 -10.10 -8.31
C GLU A 352 26.30 -8.66 -8.10
N ALA A 353 26.99 -8.10 -9.10
CA ALA A 353 27.51 -6.74 -9.01
C ALA A 353 26.38 -5.70 -8.94
N ASN A 354 25.33 -5.85 -9.76
CA ASN A 354 24.15 -4.98 -9.71
C ASN A 354 23.42 -5.11 -8.37
N LYS A 355 23.26 -6.34 -7.88
CA LYS A 355 22.61 -6.62 -6.60
C LYS A 355 23.35 -5.95 -5.45
N LEU A 356 24.67 -6.11 -5.38
CA LEU A 356 25.48 -5.47 -4.34
C LEU A 356 25.46 -3.94 -4.45
N ALA A 357 25.47 -3.39 -5.67
CA ALA A 357 25.36 -1.95 -5.89
C ALA A 357 24.00 -1.41 -5.41
N ALA A 358 22.91 -2.14 -5.64
CA ALA A 358 21.57 -1.77 -5.19
C ALA A 358 21.42 -1.92 -3.67
N ILE A 359 21.87 -3.04 -3.07
CA ILE A 359 21.85 -3.23 -1.61
C ILE A 359 22.69 -2.16 -0.90
N ALA A 360 23.78 -1.69 -1.51
CA ALA A 360 24.60 -0.61 -0.96
C ALA A 360 23.84 0.72 -0.80
N LYS A 361 22.73 0.91 -1.52
CA LYS A 361 21.84 2.08 -1.42
C LYS A 361 20.90 2.03 -0.22
N ILE A 362 20.72 0.87 0.40
CA ILE A 362 19.94 0.78 1.65
C ILE A 362 20.77 1.42 2.78
N GLY A 363 20.15 2.22 3.65
CA GLY A 363 20.85 2.79 4.80
C GLY A 363 21.40 1.75 5.79
N ASP A 364 22.57 2.01 6.38
CA ASP A 364 23.28 1.06 7.24
C ASP A 364 22.60 0.78 8.58
N LEU A 365 21.70 1.66 9.03
CA LEU A 365 20.91 1.47 10.24
C LEU A 365 19.68 0.58 10.01
N ALA A 366 19.37 0.19 8.77
CA ALA A 366 18.27 -0.73 8.48
C ALA A 366 18.53 -2.09 9.16
N PRO A 367 17.62 -2.56 10.03
CA PRO A 367 17.76 -3.86 10.70
C PRO A 367 18.01 -5.02 9.73
N ALA A 368 17.30 -5.07 8.60
CA ALA A 368 17.52 -6.09 7.57
C ALA A 368 18.94 -6.05 6.96
N LYS A 369 19.47 -4.85 6.68
CA LYS A 369 20.84 -4.68 6.14
C LYS A 369 21.90 -5.03 7.19
N ARG A 370 21.66 -4.72 8.47
CA ARG A 370 22.54 -5.12 9.58
C ARG A 370 22.64 -6.64 9.75
N MET A 371 21.51 -7.34 9.64
CA MET A 371 21.49 -8.81 9.58
C MET A 371 22.30 -9.31 8.38
N TRP A 372 22.07 -8.75 7.19
CA TRP A 372 22.78 -9.14 5.96
C TRP A 372 24.29 -8.94 6.05
N ASN A 373 24.75 -7.78 6.53
CA ASN A 373 26.17 -7.49 6.75
C ASN A 373 26.79 -8.50 7.72
N THR A 374 26.13 -8.75 8.85
CA THR A 374 26.62 -9.68 9.87
C THR A 374 26.72 -11.11 9.33
N LEU A 375 25.72 -11.59 8.59
CA LEU A 375 25.75 -12.91 7.95
C LEU A 375 26.87 -13.02 6.91
N ARG A 376 27.14 -11.97 6.13
CA ARG A 376 28.26 -11.96 5.18
C ARG A 376 29.62 -11.98 5.87
N GLU A 377 29.78 -11.29 7.00
CA GLU A 377 31.00 -11.38 7.80
C GLU A 377 31.21 -12.79 8.35
N ILE A 378 30.16 -13.42 8.89
CA ILE A 378 30.21 -14.81 9.37
C ILE A 378 30.57 -15.75 8.21
N LYS A 379 29.96 -15.58 7.04
CA LYS A 379 30.27 -16.35 5.83
C LYS A 379 31.75 -16.24 5.46
N ALA A 380 32.31 -15.03 5.46
CA ALA A 380 33.69 -14.78 5.09
C ALA A 380 34.70 -15.39 6.09
N ARG A 381 34.36 -15.40 7.38
CA ARG A 381 35.21 -15.97 8.44
C ARG A 381 35.06 -17.49 8.60
N GLY A 382 33.91 -18.04 8.22
CA GLY A 382 33.56 -19.44 8.47
C GLY A 382 33.20 -19.75 9.93
N ASN A 383 33.09 -18.73 10.79
CA ASN A 383 32.64 -18.84 12.18
C ASN A 383 31.91 -17.56 12.63
N ALA A 384 31.13 -17.67 13.71
CA ALA A 384 30.48 -16.53 14.36
C ALA A 384 31.09 -16.30 15.74
N ASN A 385 31.34 -15.03 16.08
CA ASN A 385 31.75 -14.63 17.43
C ASN A 385 30.59 -14.01 18.22
N LYS A 386 30.75 -13.86 19.54
CA LYS A 386 29.72 -13.31 20.44
C LYS A 386 29.14 -11.97 19.99
N LYS A 387 29.97 -11.07 19.45
CA LYS A 387 29.52 -9.75 18.98
C LYS A 387 28.58 -9.90 17.77
N GLN A 388 28.93 -10.78 16.83
CA GLN A 388 28.11 -11.05 15.66
C GLN A 388 26.80 -11.76 16.03
N LEU A 389 26.82 -12.68 16.99
CA LEU A 389 25.61 -13.34 17.48
C LEU A 389 24.66 -12.34 18.17
N ALA A 390 25.21 -11.44 19.00
CA ALA A 390 24.44 -10.39 19.66
C ALA A 390 23.83 -9.41 18.65
N GLU A 391 24.62 -8.96 17.66
CA GLU A 391 24.17 -8.07 16.61
C GLU A 391 23.09 -8.70 15.73
N LEU A 392 23.26 -9.96 15.32
CA LEU A 392 22.29 -10.66 14.48
C LEU A 392 20.94 -10.82 15.19
N ASN A 393 20.95 -11.20 16.47
CA ASN A 393 19.74 -11.28 17.28
C ASN A 393 19.09 -9.89 17.46
N ARG A 394 19.89 -8.87 17.79
CA ARG A 394 19.41 -7.51 18.02
C ARG A 394 18.76 -6.92 16.76
N ALA A 395 19.40 -7.09 15.60
CA ALA A 395 18.88 -6.62 14.32
C ALA A 395 17.62 -7.40 13.90
N PHE A 396 17.55 -8.71 14.21
CA PHE A 396 16.33 -9.49 13.99
C PHE A 396 15.16 -9.00 14.85
N ASP A 397 15.36 -8.83 16.16
CA ASP A 397 14.33 -8.33 17.07
C ASP A 397 13.85 -6.92 16.62
N GLN A 398 14.75 -6.05 16.17
CA GLN A 398 14.40 -4.71 15.65
C GLN A 398 13.72 -4.73 14.28
N TRP A 399 13.97 -5.73 13.44
CA TRP A 399 13.28 -5.87 12.16
C TRP A 399 11.81 -6.26 12.34
N GLN A 400 11.48 -6.98 13.42
CA GLN A 400 10.13 -7.42 13.73
C GLN A 400 9.20 -6.29 14.21
N THR A 401 9.76 -5.21 14.76
CA THR A 401 9.00 -4.10 15.34
C THR A 401 9.27 -2.78 14.60
N ARG A 402 8.23 -2.22 13.97
CA ARG A 402 8.29 -0.93 13.24
C ARG A 402 7.77 0.24 14.09
N THR A 403 7.26 -0.02 15.30
CA THR A 403 6.74 0.98 16.26
C THR A 403 7.80 1.48 17.24
N LYS A 404 9.07 1.14 17.00
CA LYS A 404 10.24 1.64 17.71
C LYS A 404 11.34 2.00 16.72
N LEU A 405 12.17 2.96 17.10
CA LEU A 405 13.35 3.33 16.31
C LEU A 405 14.46 2.28 16.46
N PRO A 406 15.17 1.92 15.38
CA PRO A 406 16.29 0.99 15.45
C PRO A 406 17.52 1.61 16.13
N ASP A 407 18.48 0.77 16.54
CA ASP A 407 19.71 1.25 17.19
C ASP A 407 20.45 2.24 16.29
N GLY A 408 20.98 3.30 16.91
CA GLY A 408 21.65 4.39 16.21
C GLY A 408 20.74 5.58 15.86
N VAL A 409 19.42 5.41 15.97
CA VAL A 409 18.44 6.49 15.79
C VAL A 409 17.89 6.90 17.15
N LYS A 410 17.80 8.20 17.41
CA LYS A 410 17.27 8.75 18.67
C LYS A 410 15.94 9.45 18.41
N PRO A 411 14.93 9.27 19.27
CA PRO A 411 13.71 10.07 19.20
C PRO A 411 14.03 11.55 19.42
N ASP A 412 13.36 12.43 18.69
CA ASP A 412 13.42 13.88 18.93
C ASP A 412 12.51 14.23 20.11
N PRO A 413 13.06 14.67 21.26
CA PRO A 413 12.26 14.96 22.46
C PRO A 413 11.28 16.13 22.26
N ASN A 414 11.51 16.95 21.22
CA ASN A 414 10.71 18.12 20.90
C ASN A 414 9.67 17.86 19.81
N SER A 415 9.54 16.63 19.33
CA SER A 415 8.52 16.24 18.35
C SER A 415 7.53 15.27 19.02
N ASP A 416 6.30 15.28 18.55
CA ASP A 416 5.30 14.31 18.97
C ASP A 416 5.67 12.94 18.43
N TRP A 417 6.06 12.88 17.15
CA TRP A 417 6.42 11.65 16.44
C TRP A 417 7.83 11.80 15.87
N THR A 418 8.63 10.73 15.96
CA THR A 418 9.89 10.60 15.21
C THR A 418 9.77 9.42 14.27
N LEU A 419 9.87 9.69 12.96
CA LEU A 419 9.82 8.72 11.89
C LEU A 419 11.21 8.60 11.24
N PHE A 420 11.63 7.37 10.96
CA PHE A 420 12.89 7.06 10.32
C PHE A 420 12.63 6.21 9.08
N PHE A 421 12.90 6.78 7.91
CA PHE A 421 12.78 6.09 6.63
C PHE A 421 14.10 5.44 6.26
N VAL A 422 14.11 4.12 6.08
CA VAL A 422 15.27 3.36 5.63
C VAL A 422 14.82 2.04 5.00
N ASN A 423 15.53 1.53 3.98
CA ASN A 423 15.18 0.26 3.31
C ASN A 423 13.75 0.29 2.74
N ASN A 424 13.30 1.40 2.15
CA ASN A 424 11.90 1.58 1.70
C ASN A 424 10.88 1.18 2.79
N THR A 425 11.15 1.54 4.04
CA THR A 425 10.32 1.23 5.22
C THR A 425 10.42 2.36 6.23
N ILE A 426 9.35 2.56 7.00
CA ILE A 426 9.30 3.54 8.09
C ILE A 426 9.32 2.82 9.43
N TYR A 427 10.22 3.25 10.30
CA TYR A 427 10.21 2.97 11.74
C TYR A 427 9.74 4.23 12.45
N GLY A 428 8.77 4.12 13.36
CA GLY A 428 8.18 5.28 14.03
C GLY A 428 8.11 5.10 15.53
N GLU A 429 8.41 6.16 16.28
CA GLU A 429 8.21 6.21 17.73
C GLU A 429 7.40 7.46 18.11
N MET A 430 6.33 7.25 18.87
CA MET A 430 5.44 8.30 19.37
C MET A 430 5.79 8.64 20.82
N LYS A 431 5.91 9.94 21.11
CA LYS A 431 6.21 10.46 22.44
C LYS A 431 5.13 10.04 23.43
N GLY A 432 5.55 9.43 24.54
CA GLY A 432 4.66 8.99 25.61
C GLY A 432 3.96 7.66 25.39
N ILE A 433 4.17 7.00 24.23
CA ILE A 433 3.62 5.67 23.95
C ILE A 433 4.73 4.63 24.10
N LEU A 434 4.59 3.81 25.15
CA LEU A 434 5.63 2.87 25.55
C LEU A 434 5.41 1.45 25.01
N ASP A 435 4.16 1.05 24.75
CA ASP A 435 3.81 -0.28 24.27
C ASP A 435 3.55 -0.31 22.74
N GLU A 436 3.36 -1.52 22.21
CA GLU A 436 3.06 -1.79 20.80
C GLU A 436 1.54 -1.72 20.51
N SER A 437 0.72 -1.22 21.44
CA SER A 437 -0.72 -1.06 21.20
C SER A 437 -0.98 0.10 20.24
N GLN A 438 -2.20 0.17 19.69
CA GLN A 438 -2.60 1.20 18.74
C GLN A 438 -2.18 2.59 19.21
N ALA A 439 -1.20 3.17 18.51
CA ALA A 439 -0.56 4.42 18.90
C ALA A 439 -1.50 5.59 18.62
N THR A 440 -2.44 5.82 19.53
CA THR A 440 -3.45 6.88 19.42
C THR A 440 -2.84 8.17 19.95
N TYR A 441 -2.88 9.25 19.15
CA TYR A 441 -2.47 10.57 19.65
C TYR A 441 -3.60 11.15 20.52
N PRO A 442 -3.46 11.15 21.86
CA PRO A 442 -4.60 11.32 22.77
C PRO A 442 -5.23 12.71 22.70
N ASP A 443 -4.48 13.69 22.21
CA ASP A 443 -4.90 15.09 22.12
C ASP A 443 -5.71 15.38 20.85
N TRP A 444 -5.75 14.47 19.88
CA TRP A 444 -6.51 14.64 18.64
C TRP A 444 -7.93 14.09 18.76
N LYS A 445 -8.78 14.86 19.43
CA LYS A 445 -10.23 14.58 19.57
C LYS A 445 -11.11 15.42 18.67
N THR A 446 -10.68 16.64 18.38
CA THR A 446 -11.36 17.58 17.50
C THR A 446 -10.38 18.20 16.51
N ARG A 447 -10.90 18.83 15.45
CA ARG A 447 -10.11 19.55 14.45
C ARG A 447 -9.36 20.74 15.09
N GLY A 448 -8.25 21.16 14.48
CA GLY A 448 -7.44 22.31 14.96
C GLY A 448 -6.27 21.96 15.89
N LYS A 449 -5.78 20.72 15.83
CA LYS A 449 -4.61 20.28 16.61
C LYS A 449 -3.33 20.35 15.78
N THR A 450 -2.29 20.89 16.40
CA THR A 450 -0.93 20.90 15.84
C THR A 450 -0.23 19.62 16.26
N VAL A 451 0.29 18.88 15.28
CA VAL A 451 1.17 17.74 15.51
C VAL A 451 2.54 18.07 14.91
N LYS A 452 3.60 17.84 15.67
CA LYS A 452 4.97 18.01 15.22
C LYS A 452 5.61 16.65 14.94
N ILE A 453 5.96 16.44 13.68
CA ILE A 453 6.56 15.19 13.20
C ILE A 453 8.01 15.47 12.80
N LYS A 454 8.95 14.74 13.40
CA LYS A 454 10.33 14.67 12.93
C LYS A 454 10.46 13.51 11.96
N MET A 455 10.92 13.79 10.74
CA MET A 455 11.24 12.78 9.75
C MET A 455 12.75 12.73 9.52
N LEU A 456 13.31 11.52 9.56
CA LEU A 456 14.73 11.25 9.42
C LEU A 456 14.93 10.39 8.17
N ASN A 457 15.77 10.88 7.26
CA ASN A 457 16.20 10.14 6.08
C ASN A 457 17.41 9.26 6.42
N GLY A 458 17.25 7.95 6.32
CA GLY A 458 18.28 6.97 6.67
C GLY A 458 19.14 6.47 5.51
N ASP A 459 18.74 6.74 4.27
CA ASP A 459 19.45 6.28 3.08
C ASP A 459 20.01 7.43 2.22
N TYR A 460 19.73 8.69 2.59
CA TYR A 460 20.30 9.90 2.00
C TYR A 460 19.89 10.16 0.54
N PHE A 461 18.81 9.52 0.07
CA PHE A 461 18.20 9.82 -1.23
C PHE A 461 17.01 10.75 -1.08
N ASP A 462 16.64 11.43 -2.17
CA ASP A 462 15.48 12.31 -2.17
C ASP A 462 14.20 11.51 -1.95
N HIS A 463 13.45 11.86 -0.92
CA HIS A 463 12.13 11.28 -0.63
C HIS A 463 11.02 12.31 -0.73
N ALA A 464 9.84 11.81 -1.11
CA ALA A 464 8.60 12.54 -1.19
C ALA A 464 7.62 11.97 -0.16
N TYR A 465 7.02 12.83 0.66
CA TYR A 465 6.04 12.41 1.65
C TYR A 465 4.72 13.17 1.48
N PHE A 466 3.63 12.44 1.68
CA PHE A 466 2.27 12.95 1.64
C PHE A 466 1.61 12.73 3.00
N ASN A 467 0.84 13.72 3.44
CA ASN A 467 -0.17 13.50 4.48
C ASN A 467 -1.55 13.47 3.83
N VAL A 468 -2.27 12.38 4.00
CA VAL A 468 -3.56 12.14 3.34
C VAL A 468 -4.68 12.20 4.37
N ASP A 469 -5.77 12.88 4.02
CA ASP A 469 -7.02 12.96 4.74
C ASP A 469 -8.01 11.92 4.20
N PHE A 470 -8.45 10.99 5.06
CA PHE A 470 -9.37 9.91 4.71
C PHE A 470 -10.82 10.34 5.01
N GLY A 471 -11.30 11.35 4.28
CA GLY A 471 -12.68 11.83 4.43
C GLY A 471 -12.94 12.72 5.64
N GLY A 472 -11.91 13.18 6.35
CA GLY A 472 -12.04 14.17 7.42
C GLY A 472 -12.69 15.46 6.93
N ARG A 473 -12.16 16.05 5.85
CA ARG A 473 -12.61 17.35 5.33
C ARG A 473 -13.68 17.26 4.26
N ARG A 474 -13.82 16.11 3.59
CA ARG A 474 -14.77 15.88 2.48
C ARG A 474 -15.86 14.84 2.77
N GLY A 475 -15.74 14.14 3.88
CA GLY A 475 -16.73 13.16 4.32
C GLY A 475 -16.42 11.74 3.88
N TRP A 476 -17.06 10.81 4.56
CA TRP A 476 -16.98 9.37 4.32
C TRP A 476 -18.35 8.75 4.52
N GLU A 477 -18.66 7.71 3.75
CA GLU A 477 -19.88 6.93 3.86
C GLU A 477 -19.56 5.48 4.16
N ASN A 478 -20.48 4.80 4.83
CA ASN A 478 -20.45 3.35 5.02
C ASN A 478 -21.36 2.70 3.99
N THR A 479 -20.85 1.83 3.11
CA THR A 479 -21.74 1.14 2.18
C THR A 479 -22.45 -0.03 2.86
N PHE A 480 -21.77 -1.01 3.44
CA PHE A 480 -22.44 -2.12 4.13
C PHE A 480 -21.69 -2.60 5.38
N GLN A 481 -22.43 -3.10 6.36
CA GLN A 481 -21.95 -3.75 7.59
C GLN A 481 -22.41 -5.21 7.58
N SER A 482 -21.48 -6.15 7.47
CA SER A 482 -21.74 -7.57 7.77
C SER A 482 -20.68 -8.08 8.72
N THR A 483 -21.09 -8.72 9.80
CA THR A 483 -20.18 -9.51 10.63
C THR A 483 -20.86 -10.78 11.13
N GLU A 484 -20.32 -11.94 10.75
CA GLU A 484 -20.34 -13.09 11.66
C GLU A 484 -19.45 -12.76 12.88
N ALA A 485 -19.88 -13.17 14.07
CA ALA A 485 -19.18 -12.89 15.31
C ALA A 485 -18.06 -13.91 15.56
N ILE A 486 -16.82 -13.60 15.16
CA ILE A 486 -15.63 -14.40 15.49
C ILE A 486 -14.55 -13.49 16.08
N GLY A 487 -13.93 -13.93 17.19
CA GLY A 487 -13.15 -13.13 18.14
C GLY A 487 -12.03 -12.23 17.56
N GLY A 488 -11.83 -11.10 18.22
CA GLY A 488 -11.07 -9.93 17.74
C GLY A 488 -11.90 -8.67 17.96
N ALA A 489 -11.38 -7.47 17.74
CA ALA A 489 -12.06 -6.20 18.05
C ALA A 489 -13.38 -5.96 17.26
N GLY A 490 -14.46 -6.63 17.66
CA GLY A 490 -15.87 -6.27 17.47
C GLY A 490 -16.51 -6.52 16.08
N GLN A 491 -17.85 -6.49 16.09
CA GLN A 491 -18.76 -6.42 14.93
C GLN A 491 -18.66 -5.09 14.12
N TRP A 492 -17.54 -4.68 13.49
CA TRP A 492 -17.46 -3.23 13.12
C TRP A 492 -16.85 -2.80 11.77
N PHE A 493 -16.46 -3.68 10.84
CA PHE A 493 -15.86 -3.18 9.59
C PHE A 493 -16.88 -2.93 8.49
N THR A 494 -16.89 -1.67 8.04
CA THR A 494 -17.71 -1.11 6.98
C THR A 494 -16.89 -1.04 5.70
N PHE A 495 -17.47 -1.40 4.55
CA PHE A 495 -16.92 -1.01 3.25
C PHE A 495 -17.10 0.51 3.12
N GLY A 496 -16.12 1.27 3.60
CA GLY A 496 -16.19 2.72 3.60
C GLY A 496 -15.77 3.28 2.25
N ARG A 497 -16.48 4.28 1.74
CA ARG A 497 -15.93 5.18 0.72
C ARG A 497 -15.61 6.50 1.39
N ALA A 498 -14.36 6.94 1.30
CA ALA A 498 -13.94 8.22 1.80
C ALA A 498 -13.55 9.14 0.65
N HIS A 499 -14.06 10.37 0.66
CA HIS A 499 -13.60 11.38 -0.28
C HIS A 499 -12.25 11.90 0.21
N TRP A 500 -11.17 11.37 -0.35
CA TRP A 500 -9.84 11.66 0.17
C TRP A 500 -9.32 13.00 -0.29
N TRP A 501 -8.37 13.52 0.46
CA TRP A 501 -7.66 14.75 0.13
C TRP A 501 -6.22 14.66 0.59
N VAL A 502 -5.34 15.51 0.07
CA VAL A 502 -3.97 15.62 0.54
C VAL A 502 -3.85 16.88 1.39
N ASN A 503 -3.51 16.71 2.66
CA ASN A 503 -3.32 17.81 3.60
C ASN A 503 -1.97 18.50 3.38
N ALA A 504 -0.93 17.72 3.09
CA ALA A 504 0.44 18.19 2.91
C ALA A 504 1.11 17.42 1.77
N GLY A 505 1.91 18.14 0.96
CA GLY A 505 2.68 17.53 -0.11
C GLY A 505 1.90 17.32 -1.41
N MET A 506 0.86 18.11 -1.70
CA MET A 506 0.30 18.16 -3.06
C MET A 506 1.23 18.98 -3.96
N PRO A 507 1.65 18.48 -5.13
CA PRO A 507 2.28 19.33 -6.14
C PRO A 507 1.40 20.54 -6.47
N THR A 508 1.98 21.73 -6.50
CA THR A 508 1.29 22.98 -6.86
C THR A 508 1.97 23.62 -8.06
N ASP A 509 1.26 24.46 -8.81
CA ASP A 509 1.80 25.15 -10.01
C ASP A 509 3.08 25.96 -9.74
N SER A 510 3.41 26.25 -8.47
CA SER A 510 4.55 27.08 -8.07
C SER A 510 5.63 26.34 -7.28
N ARG A 511 5.40 25.07 -6.88
CA ARG A 511 6.36 24.29 -6.08
C ARG A 511 6.21 22.79 -6.39
N PRO A 512 7.31 22.03 -6.51
CA PRO A 512 7.24 20.58 -6.34
C PRO A 512 6.77 20.37 -4.90
N GLY A 513 5.47 20.15 -4.73
CA GLY A 513 4.81 20.06 -3.44
C GLY A 513 5.20 18.78 -2.76
N LEU A 514 6.42 18.73 -2.28
CA LEU A 514 7.05 17.59 -1.66
C LEU A 514 7.70 18.12 -0.40
N ILE A 515 7.41 17.47 0.74
CA ILE A 515 8.34 17.55 1.85
C ILE A 515 9.56 16.75 1.41
N MET A 516 10.52 17.41 0.77
CA MET A 516 11.77 16.77 0.38
C MET A 516 12.70 16.77 1.59
N THR A 517 13.03 15.58 2.07
CA THR A 517 14.10 15.43 3.06
C THR A 517 15.34 14.92 2.35
N PRO A 518 16.39 15.75 2.16
CA PRO A 518 17.70 15.24 1.77
C PRO A 518 18.29 14.35 2.86
#